data_AF-F9HIT8-F1
#
_entry.id   AF-F9HIT8-F1
#
_cell.length_a   1.000
_cell.length_b   1.000
_cell.length_c   1.000
_cell.angle_alpha   90.00
_cell.angle_beta   90.00
_cell.angle_gamma   90.00
#
_symmetry.space_group_name_H-M   'P 1'
#
loop_
_entity.id
_entity.type
_entity.pdbx_description
1 polymer ?
#
loop_
_entity_poly.entity_id
_entity_poly.type
_entity_poly.pdbx_seq_one_letter_code
_entity_poly.pdbx_strand_id
1 'polypeptide(L)' 'MFLENHPNFEQVILEHDRKDILKDGCILITPELYGSDGFFISQFRRIS' A
#
# COMPACT_ATOMS: atom_id res chain seq x y z
N MET A 1 12.40 -8.65 -2.54
CA MET A 1 11.15 -7.97 -2.09
C MET A 1 10.61 -8.65 -0.84
N PHE A 2 9.78 -8.00 -0.01
CA PHE A 2 9.28 -8.59 1.25
C PHE A 2 8.52 -9.89 1.03
N LEU A 3 7.55 -9.90 0.10
CA LEU A 3 6.72 -11.07 -0.21
C LEU A 3 7.53 -12.25 -0.78
N GLU A 4 8.58 -11.98 -1.56
CA GLU A 4 9.46 -13.03 -2.10
C GLU A 4 10.17 -13.82 -0.99
N ASN A 5 10.47 -13.16 0.14
CA ASN A 5 11.18 -13.75 1.26
C ASN A 5 10.25 -14.28 2.37
N HIS A 6 8.95 -14.00 2.29
CA HIS A 6 7.97 -14.34 3.32
C HIS A 6 6.70 -14.94 2.69
N PRO A 7 6.74 -16.21 2.25
CA PRO A 7 5.63 -16.85 1.51
C PRO A 7 4.36 -17.06 2.35
N ASN A 8 4.45 -16.86 3.67
CA ASN A 8 3.32 -16.92 4.59
C ASN A 8 2.56 -15.60 4.73
N PHE A 9 2.90 -14.60 3.91
CA PHE A 9 2.17 -13.34 3.80
C PHE A 9 1.66 -13.13 2.39
N GLU A 10 0.50 -12.50 2.29
CA GLU A 10 -0.04 -11.96 1.04
C GLU A 10 -0.34 -10.47 1.20
N GLN A 11 -0.28 -9.71 0.11
CA GLN A 11 -0.71 -8.32 0.11
C GLN A 11 -2.24 -8.25 0.11
N VAL A 12 -2.79 -7.47 1.03
CA VAL A 12 -4.21 -7.09 1.01
C VAL A 12 -4.33 -5.86 0.11
N ILE A 13 -5.22 -5.95 -0.88
CA ILE A 13 -5.52 -4.81 -1.76
C ILE A 13 -6.27 -3.76 -0.96
N LEU A 14 -5.69 -2.57 -0.84
CA LEU A 14 -6.33 -1.44 -0.18
C LEU A 14 -7.38 -0.81 -1.09
N GLU A 15 -8.55 -0.54 -0.52
CA GLU A 15 -9.63 0.19 -1.17
C GLU A 15 -9.83 1.55 -0.49
N HIS A 16 -10.06 2.57 -1.30
CA HIS A 16 -10.35 3.92 -0.83
C HIS A 16 -11.23 4.64 -1.86
N ASP A 17 -12.05 5.59 -1.41
CA ASP A 17 -12.96 6.37 -2.28
C ASP A 17 -12.16 7.22 -3.28
N ARG A 18 -11.07 7.82 -2.78
CA ARG A 18 -10.10 8.55 -3.59
C ARG A 18 -9.20 7.55 -4.34
N LYS A 19 -9.41 7.40 -5.66
CA LYS A 19 -8.74 6.38 -6.51
C LYS A 19 -7.36 6.80 -7.01
N ASP A 20 -7.08 8.09 -7.08
CA ASP A 20 -5.80 8.68 -7.53
C ASP A 20 -4.63 8.41 -6.58
N ILE A 21 -4.91 8.11 -5.31
CA ILE A 21 -3.89 7.69 -4.33
C ILE A 21 -3.68 6.17 -4.30
N LEU A 22 -4.48 5.40 -5.05
CA LEU A 22 -4.33 3.94 -5.12
C LEU A 22 -3.31 3.57 -6.18
N LYS A 23 -2.26 2.86 -5.78
CA LYS A 23 -1.20 2.40 -6.67
C LYS A 23 -0.83 0.95 -6.32
N ASP A 24 -1.02 0.05 -7.28
CA ASP A 24 -0.62 -1.36 -7.17
C ASP A 24 -1.16 -2.04 -5.88
N GLY A 25 -2.42 -1.75 -5.55
CA GLY A 25 -3.08 -2.27 -4.35
C GLY A 25 -2.60 -1.67 -3.02
N CYS A 26 -1.78 -0.62 -3.08
CA CYS A 26 -1.31 0.18 -1.93
C CYS A 26 -1.90 1.59 -2.00
N ILE A 27 -1.71 2.37 -0.93
CA ILE A 27 -1.94 3.82 -0.93
C ILE A 27 -0.58 4.51 -1.03
N LEU A 28 -0.45 5.38 -2.03
CA LEU A 28 0.69 6.25 -2.24
C LEU A 28 0.22 7.70 -2.22
N ILE A 29 0.73 8.45 -1.25
CA ILE A 29 0.50 9.89 -1.13
C ILE A 29 1.85 10.56 -1.38
N THR A 30 1.95 11.34 -2.46
CA THR A 30 3.14 12.15 -2.70
C THR A 30 2.98 13.52 -2.03
N PRO A 31 4.08 14.20 -1.68
CA PRO A 31 4.02 15.49 -1.00
C PRO A 31 3.15 16.53 -1.70
N GLU A 32 3.14 16.51 -3.04
CA GLU A 32 2.46 17.50 -3.88
C GLU A 32 0.94 17.40 -3.81
N LEU A 33 0.38 16.24 -3.44
CA LEU A 33 -1.07 16.03 -3.40
C LEU A 33 -1.75 16.83 -2.28
N TYR A 34 -1.08 17.00 -1.15
CA TYR A 34 -1.66 17.67 0.04
C TYR A 34 -0.76 18.74 0.66
N GLY A 35 0.41 19.03 0.08
CA GLY A 35 1.38 19.93 0.71
C GLY A 35 1.87 19.40 2.05
N SER A 36 1.94 18.07 2.19
CA SER A 36 2.40 17.37 3.39
C SER A 36 3.62 16.51 3.08
N ASP A 37 4.13 15.78 4.06
CA ASP A 37 5.09 14.70 3.77
C ASP A 37 4.43 13.60 2.91
N GLY A 38 5.26 12.85 2.20
CA GLY A 38 4.83 11.70 1.42
C GLY A 38 4.64 10.47 2.30
N PHE A 39 3.64 9.65 1.97
CA PHE A 39 3.33 8.42 2.69
C PHE A 39 3.17 7.25 1.72
N PHE A 40 3.67 6.09 2.13
CA PHE A 40 3.38 4.81 1.51
C PHE A 40 2.73 3.89 2.55
N ILE A 41 1.57 3.35 2.23
CA ILE A 41 0.81 2.47 3.09
C ILE A 41 0.49 1.20 2.32
N SER A 42 0.90 0.07 2.89
CA SER A 42 0.61 -1.27 2.40
C SER A 42 0.13 -2.13 3.55
N GLN A 43 -0.73 -3.11 3.26
CA GLN A 43 -1.23 -4.05 4.23
C GLN A 43 -0.90 -5.47 3.79
N PHE A 44 -0.41 -6.26 4.74
CA PHE A 44 -0.15 -7.67 4.55
C PHE A 44 -0.98 -8.50 5.51
N ARG A 45 -1.52 -9.62 5.01
CA ARG A 45 -2.18 -10.63 5.84
C ARG A 45 -1.27 -11.84 5.93
N ARG A 46 -1.05 -12.31 7.16
CA ARG A 46 -0.41 -13.60 7.39
C ARG A 46 -1.43 -14.71 7.12
N ILE A 47 -1.05 -15.70 6.31
CA ILE A 47 -1.91 -16.82 5.89
C ILE A 47 -1.52 -18.16 6.52
N SER A 48 -0.63 -18.15 7.53
CA SER A 48 -0.18 -19.34 8.27
C SER A 48 -0.34 -19.17 9.78
#